data_AF-A0A6M2A2V8-F1
#
_entry.id   AF-A0A6M2A2V8-F1
#
_cell.length_a   1.000
_cell.length_b   1.000
_cell.length_c   1.000
_cell.angle_alpha   90.00
_cell.angle_beta   90.00
_cell.angle_gamma   90.00
#
_symmetry.space_group_name_H-M   'P 1'
#
loop_
_entity.id
_entity.type
_entity.pdbx_description
1 polymer ?
#
loop_
_entity_poly.entity_id
_entity_poly.type
_entity_poly.pdbx_seq_one_letter_code
_entity_poly.pdbx_strand_id
1 'polypeptide(L)'
;MKHFDLSSRIIILIFALIMVPHFCKKQTDTFTTLAISSNRPYHEEFATRTLTENETFELQKALSQPYTYFGRGGQAYAFFSADGHYVVKFFKQRLFRPSWLLNHLPLTPLFHKYREKRNWKRLDKFQRDFSSYKVAFEELQQETGVIYSHLNPTTHLKTKLAITDRLGIVHNVDLDHLDFIVQKRADRVYDRIDRLMQSGKIEEAKQSIKGVFAMIHARSEKGFRDRDPNIQTNCGFIGNRAIKIDVGRFVKCEEMKTKEVRDADLSRITAPFENWIAETHPILLPSYLETKEASLK
;
A
#
# COMPACT_ATOMS: atom_id res chain seq x y z
N MET A 1 -17.28 39.15 -39.00
CA MET A 1 -16.69 38.03 -38.23
C MET A 1 -15.29 38.42 -37.79
N LYS A 2 -15.05 38.65 -36.50
CA LYS A 2 -13.71 39.01 -36.01
C LYS A 2 -12.80 37.79 -36.19
N HIS A 3 -11.81 37.91 -37.08
CA HIS A 3 -10.74 36.91 -37.20
C HIS A 3 -10.03 36.83 -35.85
N PHE A 4 -10.18 35.70 -35.16
CA PHE A 4 -9.31 35.38 -34.02
C PHE A 4 -7.86 35.46 -34.51
N ASP A 5 -7.08 36.37 -33.93
CA ASP A 5 -5.66 36.53 -34.21
C ASP A 5 -4.94 35.17 -34.03
N LEU A 6 -4.04 34.86 -34.96
CA LEU A 6 -3.25 33.62 -34.98
C LEU A 6 -2.56 33.41 -33.63
N SER A 7 -2.09 34.50 -33.01
CA SER A 7 -1.49 34.53 -31.68
C SER A 7 -2.43 33.98 -30.60
N SER A 8 -3.70 34.39 -30.60
CA SER A 8 -4.69 33.90 -29.63
C SER A 8 -4.98 32.41 -29.80
N ARG A 9 -5.00 31.91 -31.05
CA ARG A 9 -5.18 30.47 -31.34
C ARG A 9 -3.99 29.64 -30.84
N ILE A 10 -2.76 30.14 -31.03
CA ILE A 10 -1.54 29.49 -30.53
C ILE A 10 -1.55 29.44 -28.99
N ILE A 11 -1.92 30.53 -28.32
CA ILE A 11 -2.00 30.57 -26.85
C ILE A 11 -3.03 29.56 -26.33
N ILE A 12 -4.21 29.48 -26.94
CA ILE A 12 -5.25 28.51 -26.56
C ILE A 12 -4.73 27.08 -26.77
N LEU A 13 -4.04 26.80 -27.87
CA LEU A 13 -3.47 25.49 -28.16
C LEU A 13 -2.42 25.09 -27.11
N ILE A 14 -1.48 25.98 -26.80
CA ILE A 14 -0.45 25.74 -25.77
C ILE A 14 -1.10 25.51 -24.41
N PHE A 15 -2.08 26.33 -24.04
CA PHE A 15 -2.83 26.17 -22.80
C PHE A 15 -3.55 24.82 -22.77
N ALA A 16 -4.22 24.43 -23.85
CA ALA A 16 -4.90 23.13 -23.95
C ALA A 16 -3.92 21.96 -23.83
N LEU A 17 -2.75 22.03 -24.48
CA LEU A 17 -1.70 21.00 -24.41
C LEU A 17 -1.12 20.81 -23.00
N ILE A 18 -1.19 21.83 -22.14
CA ILE A 18 -0.72 21.73 -20.75
C ILE A 18 -1.87 21.34 -19.82
N MET A 19 -3.01 22.02 -19.94
CA MET A 19 -4.11 21.93 -18.99
C MET A 19 -4.97 20.69 -19.18
N VAL A 20 -5.21 20.25 -20.43
CA VAL A 20 -6.00 19.04 -20.68
C VAL A 20 -5.30 17.81 -20.08
N PRO A 21 -3.99 17.56 -20.31
CA PRO A 21 -3.31 16.43 -19.66
C PRO A 21 -3.26 16.54 -18.14
N HIS A 22 -3.11 17.75 -17.60
CA HIS A 22 -3.15 17.96 -16.14
C HIS A 22 -4.53 17.63 -15.58
N PHE A 23 -5.59 18.12 -16.22
CA PHE A 23 -6.97 17.82 -15.88
C PHE A 23 -7.23 16.31 -15.94
N CYS A 24 -6.90 15.64 -17.04
CA CYS A 24 -7.08 14.20 -17.20
C CYS A 24 -6.36 13.42 -16.11
N LYS A 25 -5.10 13.76 -15.80
CA LYS A 25 -4.34 13.13 -14.70
C LYS A 25 -5.00 13.31 -13.34
N LYS A 26 -5.61 14.47 -13.09
CA LYS A 26 -6.35 14.72 -11.85
C LYS A 26 -7.62 13.88 -11.79
N GLN A 27 -8.37 13.79 -12.89
CA GLN A 27 -9.63 13.03 -12.96
C GLN A 27 -9.40 11.52 -12.86
N THR A 28 -8.36 10.98 -13.48
CA THR A 28 -8.03 9.54 -13.40
C THR A 28 -7.18 9.18 -12.19
N ASP A 29 -6.79 10.15 -11.37
CA ASP A 29 -5.76 10.02 -10.36
C ASP A 29 -4.49 9.33 -10.90
N THR A 30 -4.12 9.66 -12.14
CA THR A 30 -3.01 9.10 -12.91
C THR A 30 -3.10 7.61 -13.26
N PHE A 31 -4.22 6.94 -12.95
CA PHE A 31 -4.44 5.55 -13.31
C PHE A 31 -4.62 5.39 -14.83
N THR A 32 -3.99 4.34 -15.36
CA THR A 32 -4.21 3.76 -16.70
C THR A 32 -3.82 2.27 -16.60
N THR A 33 -4.36 1.41 -17.48
CA THR A 33 -3.93 0.00 -17.56
C THR A 33 -2.43 -0.12 -17.85
N LEU A 34 -1.88 0.74 -18.71
CA LEU A 34 -0.44 0.81 -18.98
C LEU A 34 0.40 1.14 -17.74
N ALA A 35 -0.14 1.91 -16.78
CA ALA A 35 0.58 2.25 -15.55
C ALA A 35 0.80 1.07 -14.61
N ILE A 36 0.03 -0.02 -14.78
CA ILE A 36 0.11 -1.24 -13.98
C ILE A 36 0.73 -2.43 -14.74
N SER A 37 0.78 -2.38 -16.08
CA SER A 37 1.37 -3.42 -16.94
C SER A 37 2.86 -3.66 -16.68
N SER A 38 3.18 -4.83 -16.11
CA SER A 38 4.55 -5.27 -15.89
C SER A 38 5.10 -5.87 -17.18
N ASN A 39 6.26 -5.37 -17.63
CA ASN A 39 7.00 -5.93 -18.78
C ASN A 39 8.40 -6.34 -18.32
N ARG A 40 8.52 -6.78 -17.05
CA ARG A 40 9.80 -7.12 -16.45
C ARG A 40 10.08 -8.61 -16.65
N PRO A 41 11.36 -9.01 -16.71
CA PRO A 41 11.70 -10.42 -16.65
C PRO A 41 11.30 -11.02 -15.29
N TYR A 42 11.26 -12.34 -15.25
CA TYR A 42 11.11 -13.08 -14.00
C TYR A 42 12.35 -12.89 -13.11
N HIS A 43 12.13 -12.74 -11.81
CA HIS A 43 13.13 -12.53 -10.76
C HIS A 43 12.95 -13.56 -9.65
N GLU A 44 13.88 -14.49 -9.52
CA GLU A 44 13.80 -15.59 -8.54
C GLU A 44 13.72 -15.08 -7.10
N GLU A 45 14.36 -13.96 -6.79
CA GLU A 45 14.33 -13.35 -5.46
C GLU A 45 12.89 -12.95 -5.02
N PHE A 46 12.00 -12.67 -5.97
CA PHE A 46 10.60 -12.31 -5.72
C PHE A 46 9.62 -13.45 -5.98
N ALA A 47 10.12 -14.64 -6.34
CA ALA A 47 9.29 -15.83 -6.39
C ALA A 47 8.70 -16.09 -5.00
N THR A 48 7.38 -16.23 -4.91
CA THR A 48 6.71 -16.55 -3.66
C THR A 48 6.51 -18.04 -3.52
N ARG A 49 6.37 -18.54 -2.30
CA ARG A 49 5.97 -19.94 -2.06
C ARG A 49 4.65 -20.29 -2.76
N THR A 50 4.46 -21.58 -3.01
CA THR A 50 3.19 -22.14 -3.49
C THR A 50 2.08 -21.92 -2.46
N LEU A 51 0.86 -21.71 -2.96
CA LEU A 51 -0.34 -21.62 -2.13
C LEU A 51 -0.72 -22.97 -1.56
N THR A 52 -1.21 -22.98 -0.32
CA THR A 52 -1.96 -24.12 0.20
C THR A 52 -3.34 -24.21 -0.46
N GLU A 53 -4.05 -25.33 -0.30
CA GLU A 53 -5.40 -25.51 -0.85
C GLU A 53 -6.37 -24.44 -0.33
N ASN A 54 -6.34 -24.17 0.98
CA ASN A 54 -7.18 -23.14 1.61
C ASN A 54 -6.88 -21.74 1.06
N GLU A 55 -5.61 -21.40 0.86
CA GLU A 55 -5.21 -20.12 0.28
C GLU A 55 -5.60 -20.01 -1.19
N THR A 56 -5.51 -21.12 -1.93
CA THR A 56 -5.95 -21.18 -3.33
C THR A 56 -7.44 -20.93 -3.43
N PHE A 57 -8.24 -21.56 -2.58
CA PHE A 57 -9.69 -21.33 -2.51
C PHE A 57 -10.02 -19.88 -2.13
N GLU A 58 -9.34 -19.32 -1.12
CA GLU A 58 -9.54 -17.93 -0.71
C GLU A 58 -9.16 -16.95 -1.81
N LEU A 59 -8.07 -17.19 -2.54
CA LEU A 59 -7.64 -16.38 -3.68
C LEU A 59 -8.64 -16.46 -4.83
N GLN A 60 -9.10 -17.66 -5.19
CA GLN A 60 -10.11 -17.83 -6.24
C GLN A 60 -11.40 -17.07 -5.91
N LYS A 61 -11.86 -17.15 -4.66
CA LYS A 61 -13.00 -16.36 -4.17
C LYS A 61 -12.74 -14.85 -4.26
N ALA A 62 -11.53 -14.40 -3.91
CA ALA A 62 -11.19 -12.98 -4.00
C ALA A 62 -11.15 -12.49 -5.46
N LEU A 63 -10.66 -13.30 -6.41
CA LEU A 63 -10.48 -12.91 -7.81
C LEU A 63 -11.68 -13.19 -8.72
N SER A 64 -12.71 -13.90 -8.25
CA SER A 64 -13.92 -14.23 -9.04
C SER A 64 -14.97 -13.12 -9.12
N GLN A 65 -14.65 -11.92 -8.61
CA GLN A 65 -15.58 -10.80 -8.49
C GLN A 65 -14.96 -9.51 -9.05
N PRO A 66 -15.80 -8.53 -9.46
CA PRO A 66 -15.29 -7.26 -9.96
C PRO A 66 -14.77 -6.36 -8.84
N TYR A 67 -13.91 -5.43 -9.22
CA TYR A 67 -13.26 -4.49 -8.30
C TYR A 67 -13.49 -3.04 -8.75
N THR A 68 -13.62 -2.13 -7.80
CA THR A 68 -13.81 -0.70 -8.06
C THR A 68 -12.67 0.13 -7.49
N TYR A 69 -12.20 1.10 -8.25
CA TYR A 69 -11.13 2.00 -7.86
C TYR A 69 -11.46 2.71 -6.54
N PHE A 70 -10.57 2.58 -5.56
CA PHE A 70 -10.68 3.25 -4.28
C PHE A 70 -9.76 4.48 -4.19
N GLY A 71 -8.51 4.33 -4.62
CA GLY A 71 -7.52 5.39 -4.51
C GLY A 71 -6.12 4.94 -4.88
N ARG A 72 -5.14 5.81 -4.67
CA ARG A 72 -3.72 5.48 -4.87
C ARG A 72 -2.87 5.81 -3.65
N GLY A 73 -1.90 4.96 -3.38
CA GLY A 73 -0.81 5.21 -2.45
C GLY A 73 0.47 5.64 -3.18
N GLY A 74 1.59 5.68 -2.46
CA GLY A 74 2.88 5.97 -3.07
C GLY A 74 3.29 4.95 -4.14
N GLN A 75 3.02 3.66 -3.89
CA GLN A 75 3.51 2.53 -4.71
C GLN A 75 2.45 1.85 -5.58
N ALA A 76 1.18 1.90 -5.19
CA ALA A 76 0.11 1.11 -5.80
C ALA A 76 -1.17 1.91 -6.05
N TYR A 77 -2.03 1.39 -6.93
CA TYR A 77 -3.44 1.73 -7.04
C TYR A 77 -4.24 0.66 -6.30
N ALA A 78 -5.19 1.06 -5.47
CA ALA A 78 -6.02 0.16 -4.67
C ALA A 78 -7.44 0.11 -5.24
N PHE A 79 -7.97 -1.10 -5.34
CA PHE A 79 -9.33 -1.37 -5.77
C PHE A 79 -10.02 -2.25 -4.74
N PHE A 80 -11.27 -1.95 -4.42
CA PHE A 80 -12.08 -2.73 -3.49
C PHE A 80 -12.96 -3.73 -4.24
N SER A 81 -13.04 -4.93 -3.71
CA SER A 81 -13.93 -5.97 -4.22
C SER A 81 -15.40 -5.56 -4.07
N ALA A 82 -16.25 -6.10 -4.94
CA ALA A 82 -17.68 -5.85 -4.89
C ALA A 82 -18.33 -6.28 -3.56
N ASP A 83 -17.86 -7.38 -2.96
CA ASP A 83 -18.31 -7.85 -1.66
C ASP A 83 -17.76 -7.02 -0.47
N GLY A 84 -16.84 -6.10 -0.73
CA GLY A 84 -16.22 -5.25 0.27
C GLY A 84 -15.22 -5.95 1.21
N HIS A 85 -14.88 -7.22 1.00
CA HIS A 85 -13.99 -7.97 1.89
C HIS A 85 -12.51 -7.95 1.47
N TYR A 86 -12.21 -7.60 0.22
CA TYR A 86 -10.87 -7.69 -0.34
C TYR A 86 -10.44 -6.37 -0.99
N VAL A 87 -9.12 -6.22 -1.11
CA VAL A 87 -8.44 -5.14 -1.80
C VAL A 87 -7.41 -5.76 -2.73
N VAL A 88 -7.48 -5.42 -4.02
CA VAL A 88 -6.40 -5.69 -4.96
C VAL A 88 -5.58 -4.41 -5.13
N LYS A 89 -4.26 -4.53 -4.96
CA LYS A 89 -3.33 -3.41 -5.13
C LYS A 89 -2.41 -3.68 -6.30
N PHE A 90 -2.55 -2.90 -7.37
CA PHE A 90 -1.68 -3.00 -8.55
C PHE A 90 -0.51 -2.02 -8.43
N PHE A 91 0.71 -2.50 -8.66
CA PHE A 91 1.89 -1.65 -8.52
C PHE A 91 2.08 -0.68 -9.69
N LYS A 92 2.56 0.53 -9.37
CA LYS A 92 2.84 1.58 -10.32
C LYS A 92 4.17 1.31 -11.03
N GLN A 93 4.11 0.77 -12.24
CA GLN A 93 5.29 0.34 -12.99
C GLN A 93 6.22 1.48 -13.37
N ARG A 94 5.70 2.71 -13.53
CA ARG A 94 6.51 3.90 -13.76
C ARG A 94 7.53 4.16 -12.64
N LEU A 95 7.28 3.70 -11.41
CA LEU A 95 8.22 3.86 -10.31
C LEU A 95 9.47 2.99 -10.49
N PHE A 96 9.38 1.93 -11.29
CA PHE A 96 10.45 0.96 -11.50
C PHE A 96 11.14 1.11 -12.87
N ARG A 97 10.61 1.95 -13.76
CA ARG A 97 11.21 2.23 -15.08
C ARG A 97 12.06 3.50 -15.10
N PRO A 98 13.20 3.52 -15.83
CA PRO A 98 13.91 4.76 -16.12
C PRO A 98 13.05 5.73 -16.91
N SER A 99 13.26 7.02 -16.68
CA SER A 99 12.67 8.05 -17.53
C SER A 99 13.26 7.91 -18.92
N TRP A 100 12.43 7.78 -19.95
CA TRP A 100 12.86 7.70 -21.34
C TRP A 100 13.87 8.80 -21.70
N LEU A 101 13.60 10.06 -21.28
CA LEU A 101 14.50 11.20 -21.49
C LEU A 101 15.92 10.99 -20.93
N LEU A 102 16.06 10.31 -19.77
CA LEU A 102 17.37 10.07 -19.17
C LEU A 102 18.19 9.03 -19.95
N ASN A 103 17.54 8.22 -20.78
CA ASN A 103 18.21 7.22 -21.59
C ASN A 103 18.75 7.79 -22.91
N HIS A 104 18.22 8.92 -23.39
CA HIS A 104 18.53 9.48 -24.71
C HIS A 104 19.28 10.81 -24.70
N LEU A 105 19.43 11.48 -23.55
CA LEU A 105 20.21 12.73 -23.46
C LEU A 105 21.73 12.43 -23.53
N PRO A 106 22.51 13.17 -24.34
CA PRO A 106 23.96 13.01 -24.42
C PRO A 106 24.61 13.30 -23.07
N LEU A 107 25.34 12.30 -22.55
CA LEU A 107 25.83 12.31 -21.18
C LEU A 107 27.19 13.01 -21.11
N THR A 108 27.21 14.25 -20.60
CA THR A 108 28.45 14.72 -19.96
C THR A 108 28.72 13.85 -18.71
N PRO A 109 29.96 13.74 -18.21
CA PRO A 109 30.28 12.89 -17.05
C PRO A 109 29.42 13.16 -15.81
N LEU A 110 28.96 14.41 -15.62
CA LEU A 110 28.03 14.80 -14.54
C LEU A 110 26.64 14.15 -14.70
N PHE A 111 26.10 14.11 -15.93
CA PHE A 111 24.82 13.47 -16.21
C PHE A 111 24.90 11.94 -16.06
N HIS A 112 26.05 11.33 -16.33
CA HIS A 112 26.27 9.90 -16.10
C HIS A 112 26.11 9.54 -14.61
N LYS A 113 26.85 10.23 -13.73
CA LYS A 113 26.75 10.02 -12.27
C LYS A 113 25.34 10.27 -11.73
N TYR A 114 24.65 11.29 -12.23
CA TYR A 114 23.27 11.56 -11.86
C TYR A 114 22.32 10.42 -12.27
N ARG A 115 22.45 9.92 -13.50
CA ARG A 115 21.65 8.81 -14.04
C ARG A 115 21.90 7.53 -13.24
N GLU A 116 23.15 7.18 -12.97
CA GLU A 116 23.51 6.01 -12.15
C GLU A 116 22.90 6.09 -10.75
N LYS A 117 23.08 7.22 -10.05
CA LYS A 117 22.50 7.43 -8.72
C LYS A 117 20.97 7.29 -8.73
N ARG A 118 20.30 7.81 -9.76
CA ARG A 118 18.84 7.72 -9.88
C ARG A 118 18.37 6.31 -10.21
N ASN A 119 19.11 5.58 -11.04
CA ASN A 119 18.83 4.18 -11.36
C ASN A 119 19.05 3.28 -10.14
N TRP A 120 20.16 3.48 -9.42
CA TRP A 120 20.45 2.76 -8.18
C TRP A 120 19.35 2.97 -7.13
N LYS A 121 18.97 4.22 -6.84
CA LYS A 121 17.86 4.52 -5.90
C LYS A 121 16.54 3.86 -6.31
N ARG A 122 16.31 3.73 -7.62
CA ARG A 122 15.11 3.08 -8.14
C ARG A 122 15.15 1.57 -7.92
N LEU A 123 16.27 0.95 -8.22
CA LEU A 123 16.48 -0.48 -8.05
C LEU A 123 16.44 -0.87 -6.56
N ASP A 124 17.12 -0.10 -5.71
CA ASP A 124 17.04 -0.26 -4.25
C ASP A 124 15.60 -0.16 -3.75
N LYS A 125 14.85 0.83 -4.23
CA LYS A 125 13.44 0.99 -3.88
C LYS A 125 12.60 -0.20 -4.35
N PHE A 126 12.82 -0.65 -5.58
CA PHE A 126 12.14 -1.82 -6.13
C PHE A 126 12.40 -3.06 -5.28
N GLN A 127 13.67 -3.40 -5.04
CA GLN A 127 14.07 -4.55 -4.24
C GLN A 127 13.48 -4.48 -2.83
N ARG A 128 13.67 -3.36 -2.12
CA ARG A 128 13.14 -3.19 -0.76
C ARG A 128 11.62 -3.36 -0.71
N ASP A 129 10.90 -2.69 -1.62
CA ASP A 129 9.45 -2.70 -1.59
C ASP A 129 8.92 -4.11 -1.93
N PHE A 130 9.45 -4.77 -2.97
CA PHE A 130 9.04 -6.12 -3.38
C PHE A 130 9.39 -7.20 -2.36
N SER A 131 10.60 -7.15 -1.77
CA SER A 131 10.96 -8.06 -0.67
C SER A 131 10.01 -7.89 0.51
N SER A 132 9.58 -6.66 0.81
CA SER A 132 8.61 -6.40 1.88
C SER A 132 7.24 -7.01 1.59
N TYR A 133 6.74 -6.93 0.35
CA TYR A 133 5.48 -7.57 -0.07
C TYR A 133 5.57 -9.11 -0.07
N LYS A 134 6.74 -9.67 -0.40
CA LYS A 134 6.98 -11.11 -0.28
C LYS A 134 6.92 -11.56 1.17
N VAL A 135 7.66 -10.89 2.08
CA VAL A 135 7.60 -11.15 3.52
C VAL A 135 6.19 -11.00 4.07
N ALA A 136 5.43 -9.99 3.62
CA ALA A 136 4.05 -9.79 4.05
C ALA A 136 3.17 -11.02 3.76
N PHE A 137 3.38 -11.65 2.61
CA PHE A 137 2.68 -12.87 2.21
C PHE A 137 3.26 -14.15 2.82
N GLU A 138 4.57 -14.25 3.02
CA GLU A 138 5.18 -15.52 3.45
C GLU A 138 5.23 -15.65 4.98
N GLU A 139 5.39 -14.55 5.71
CA GLU A 139 5.70 -14.56 7.16
C GLU A 139 4.70 -13.72 8.00
N LEU A 140 4.05 -12.72 7.38
CA LEU A 140 3.22 -11.74 8.09
C LEU A 140 1.75 -11.69 7.64
N GLN A 141 1.19 -12.79 7.11
CA GLN A 141 -0.20 -12.82 6.62
C GLN A 141 -1.21 -12.45 7.72
N GLN A 142 -0.94 -12.86 8.97
CA GLN A 142 -1.84 -12.58 10.09
C GLN A 142 -1.77 -11.11 10.52
N GLU A 143 -0.59 -10.49 10.47
CA GLU A 143 -0.37 -9.10 10.84
C GLU A 143 -0.77 -8.13 9.73
N THR A 144 -0.88 -8.60 8.48
CA THR A 144 -1.11 -7.73 7.32
C THR A 144 -2.42 -8.00 6.59
N GLY A 145 -2.98 -9.20 6.73
CA GLY A 145 -4.12 -9.65 5.93
C GLY A 145 -3.79 -9.87 4.46
N VAL A 146 -2.52 -9.88 4.05
CA VAL A 146 -2.11 -10.26 2.69
C VAL A 146 -2.37 -11.75 2.51
N ILE A 147 -3.13 -12.10 1.49
CA ILE A 147 -3.47 -13.49 1.15
C ILE A 147 -2.76 -13.97 -0.11
N TYR A 148 -2.26 -13.05 -0.94
CA TYR A 148 -1.49 -13.39 -2.13
C TYR A 148 -0.61 -12.23 -2.59
N SER A 149 0.59 -12.56 -3.08
CA SER A 149 1.53 -11.62 -3.69
C SER A 149 1.99 -12.15 -5.04
N HIS A 150 1.58 -11.50 -6.14
CA HIS A 150 2.04 -11.79 -7.49
C HIS A 150 3.09 -10.76 -7.90
N LEU A 151 4.36 -11.10 -7.75
CA LEU A 151 5.49 -10.18 -7.92
C LEU A 151 6.32 -10.45 -9.19
N ASN A 152 5.95 -11.49 -9.93
CA ASN A 152 6.61 -11.92 -11.16
C ASN A 152 5.55 -12.21 -12.23
N PRO A 153 5.88 -12.05 -13.53
CA PRO A 153 5.00 -12.51 -14.58
C PRO A 153 4.85 -14.04 -14.53
N THR A 154 3.65 -14.53 -14.83
CA THR A 154 3.35 -15.96 -14.87
C THR A 154 2.52 -16.31 -16.12
N THR A 155 2.14 -17.58 -16.26
CA THR A 155 1.27 -18.07 -17.35
C THR A 155 0.21 -19.05 -16.85
N HIS A 156 0.12 -19.20 -15.51
CA HIS A 156 -0.67 -20.23 -14.87
C HIS A 156 -1.87 -19.68 -14.10
N LEU A 157 -1.92 -18.37 -13.82
CA LEU A 157 -3.11 -17.77 -13.19
C LEU A 157 -4.29 -17.77 -14.15
N LYS A 158 -4.05 -17.46 -15.44
CA LYS A 158 -5.04 -17.45 -16.53
C LYS A 158 -6.33 -16.73 -16.15
N THR A 159 -6.21 -15.68 -15.34
CA THR A 159 -7.33 -14.99 -14.72
C THR A 159 -7.41 -13.57 -15.27
N LYS A 160 -8.57 -13.21 -15.81
CA LYS A 160 -8.91 -11.84 -16.19
C LYS A 160 -9.76 -11.21 -15.10
N LEU A 161 -9.33 -10.08 -14.57
CA LEU A 161 -10.04 -9.35 -13.53
C LEU A 161 -10.74 -8.13 -14.13
N ALA A 162 -12.05 -8.00 -13.86
CA ALA A 162 -12.81 -6.81 -14.20
C ALA A 162 -12.56 -5.73 -13.13
N ILE A 163 -11.98 -4.60 -13.53
CA ILE A 163 -11.72 -3.45 -12.67
C ILE A 163 -12.42 -2.21 -13.22
N THR A 164 -13.09 -1.46 -12.36
CA THR A 164 -13.74 -0.20 -12.71
C THR A 164 -12.85 0.94 -12.23
N ASP A 165 -12.44 1.82 -13.14
CA ASP A 165 -11.61 2.97 -12.79
C ASP A 165 -12.42 4.11 -12.13
N ARG A 166 -11.73 5.21 -11.79
CA ARG A 166 -12.33 6.38 -11.15
C ARG A 166 -13.42 7.07 -11.99
N LEU A 167 -13.40 6.88 -13.31
CA LEU A 167 -14.38 7.44 -14.24
C LEU A 167 -15.55 6.49 -14.49
N GLY A 168 -15.59 5.33 -13.83
CA GLY A 168 -16.63 4.32 -14.06
C GLY A 168 -16.37 3.44 -15.28
N ILE A 169 -15.19 3.52 -15.91
CA ILE A 169 -14.85 2.72 -17.09
C ILE A 169 -14.37 1.35 -16.62
N VAL A 170 -14.96 0.30 -17.20
CA VAL A 170 -14.60 -1.10 -16.91
C VAL A 170 -13.44 -1.52 -17.80
N HIS A 171 -12.41 -2.08 -17.19
CA HIS A 171 -11.24 -2.68 -17.83
C HIS A 171 -11.15 -4.15 -17.46
N ASN A 172 -10.87 -5.01 -18.43
CA ASN A 172 -10.53 -6.41 -18.17
C ASN A 172 -9.02 -6.56 -18.26
N VAL A 173 -8.37 -6.83 -17.12
CA VAL A 173 -6.91 -6.93 -17.05
C VAL A 173 -6.46 -8.37 -16.85
N ASP A 174 -5.42 -8.78 -17.56
CA ASP A 174 -4.82 -10.10 -17.44
C ASP A 174 -3.81 -10.13 -16.29
N LEU A 175 -4.08 -10.94 -15.26
CA LEU A 175 -3.29 -10.95 -14.03
C LEU A 175 -1.92 -11.61 -14.20
N ASP A 176 -1.74 -12.49 -15.19
CA ASP A 176 -0.46 -13.15 -15.47
C ASP A 176 0.66 -12.13 -15.82
N HIS A 177 0.30 -10.92 -16.24
CA HIS A 177 1.23 -9.87 -16.70
C HIS A 177 1.29 -8.64 -15.78
N LEU A 178 0.71 -8.72 -14.59
CA LEU A 178 0.65 -7.60 -13.64
C LEU A 178 1.35 -7.94 -12.34
N ASP A 179 1.99 -6.96 -11.73
CA ASP A 179 2.41 -7.13 -10.34
C ASP A 179 1.33 -6.58 -9.42
N PHE A 180 0.85 -7.42 -8.51
CA PHE A 180 -0.20 -7.05 -7.58
C PHE A 180 -0.13 -7.85 -6.29
N ILE A 181 -0.85 -7.35 -5.28
CA ILE A 181 -1.17 -8.13 -4.09
C ILE A 181 -2.67 -8.18 -3.88
N VAL A 182 -3.13 -9.25 -3.24
CA VAL A 182 -4.49 -9.38 -2.73
C VAL A 182 -4.43 -9.37 -1.21
N GLN A 183 -5.22 -8.50 -0.60
CA GLN A 183 -5.24 -8.27 0.84
C GLN A 183 -6.68 -8.18 1.32
N LYS A 184 -6.96 -8.66 2.52
CA LYS A 184 -8.24 -8.42 3.20
C LYS A 184 -8.42 -6.92 3.45
N ARG A 185 -9.64 -6.43 3.24
CA ARG A 185 -9.98 -5.04 3.51
C ARG A 185 -10.08 -4.82 5.02
N ALA A 186 -9.51 -3.70 5.48
CA ALA A 186 -9.52 -3.31 6.88
C ALA A 186 -10.20 -1.95 7.07
N ASP A 187 -10.87 -1.79 8.20
CA ASP A 187 -11.34 -0.49 8.69
C ASP A 187 -10.21 0.24 9.39
N ARG A 188 -9.95 1.51 9.07
CA ARG A 188 -8.86 2.28 9.70
C ARG A 188 -9.03 2.37 11.21
N VAL A 189 -7.91 2.36 11.94
CA VAL A 189 -7.89 2.38 13.41
C VAL A 189 -8.66 3.57 13.98
N TYR A 190 -8.38 4.78 13.48
CA TYR A 190 -8.93 6.03 14.00
C TYR A 190 -10.44 6.09 13.73
N ASP A 191 -10.84 5.86 12.46
CA ASP A 191 -12.24 5.83 12.04
C ASP A 191 -13.05 4.80 12.85
N ARG A 192 -12.46 3.64 13.19
CA ARG A 192 -13.11 2.63 14.02
C ARG A 192 -13.32 3.14 15.44
N ILE A 193 -12.29 3.69 16.08
CA ILE A 193 -12.38 4.18 17.46
C ILE A 193 -13.38 5.33 17.53
N ASP A 194 -13.36 6.28 16.59
CA ASP A 194 -14.34 7.36 16.49
C ASP A 194 -15.78 6.81 16.44
N ARG A 195 -16.04 5.85 15.55
CA ARG A 195 -17.38 5.23 15.43
C ARG A 195 -17.82 4.53 16.71
N LEU A 196 -16.92 3.80 17.38
CA LEU A 196 -17.23 3.11 18.63
C LEU A 196 -17.56 4.11 19.74
N MET A 197 -16.77 5.17 19.85
CA MET A 197 -16.98 6.22 20.86
C MET A 197 -18.26 7.01 20.62
N GLN A 198 -18.57 7.37 19.37
CA GLN A 198 -19.85 7.99 18.99
C GLN A 198 -21.05 7.10 19.32
N SER A 199 -20.87 5.78 19.29
CA SER A 199 -21.90 4.79 19.60
C SER A 199 -21.95 4.41 21.09
N GLY A 200 -21.15 5.05 21.96
CA GLY A 200 -21.09 4.73 23.39
C GLY A 200 -20.40 3.41 23.74
N LYS A 201 -19.72 2.77 22.79
CA LYS A 201 -19.09 1.44 22.92
C LYS A 201 -17.66 1.54 23.47
N ILE A 202 -17.54 2.09 24.67
CA ILE A 202 -16.24 2.41 25.29
C ILE A 202 -15.35 1.17 25.45
N GLU A 203 -15.89 0.04 25.91
CA GLU A 203 -15.10 -1.18 26.12
C GLU A 203 -14.58 -1.78 24.80
N GLU A 204 -15.36 -1.71 23.72
CA GLU A 204 -14.91 -2.13 22.39
C GLU A 204 -13.79 -1.22 21.85
N ALA A 205 -13.83 0.08 22.18
CA ALA A 205 -12.78 1.02 21.81
C ALA A 205 -11.48 0.74 22.58
N LYS A 206 -11.57 0.48 23.90
CA LYS A 206 -10.43 0.02 24.72
C LYS A 206 -9.82 -1.27 24.17
N GLN A 207 -10.66 -2.24 23.77
CA GLN A 207 -10.19 -3.48 23.16
C GLN A 207 -9.51 -3.25 21.82
N SER A 208 -9.98 -2.26 21.04
CA SER A 208 -9.31 -1.85 19.80
C SER A 208 -7.92 -1.28 20.08
N ILE A 209 -7.74 -0.44 21.11
CA ILE A 209 -6.42 0.05 21.54
C ILE A 209 -5.48 -1.12 21.85
N LYS A 210 -5.93 -2.08 22.67
CA LYS A 210 -5.15 -3.31 22.98
C LYS A 210 -4.76 -4.07 21.72
N GLY A 211 -5.67 -4.19 20.75
CA GLY A 211 -5.41 -4.83 19.47
C GLY A 211 -4.27 -4.16 18.69
N VAL A 212 -4.19 -2.82 18.68
CA VAL A 212 -3.11 -2.08 18.00
C VAL A 212 -1.75 -2.40 18.61
N PHE A 213 -1.66 -2.41 19.95
CA PHE A 213 -0.42 -2.78 20.65
C PHE A 213 -0.02 -4.23 20.35
N ALA A 214 -0.97 -5.16 20.44
CA ALA A 214 -0.72 -6.58 20.13
C ALA A 214 -0.21 -6.80 18.70
N MET A 215 -0.74 -6.07 17.72
CA MET A 215 -0.28 -6.13 16.33
C MET A 215 1.18 -5.63 16.20
N ILE A 216 1.54 -4.52 16.84
CA ILE A 216 2.91 -3.99 16.80
C ILE A 216 3.88 -4.97 17.47
N HIS A 217 3.48 -5.55 18.60
CA HIS A 217 4.27 -6.53 19.34
C HIS A 217 4.49 -7.81 18.52
N ALA A 218 3.42 -8.41 17.98
CA ALA A 218 3.49 -9.64 17.19
C ALA A 218 4.43 -9.51 15.98
N ARG A 219 4.39 -8.38 15.26
CA ARG A 219 5.34 -8.08 14.18
C ARG A 219 6.78 -8.02 14.69
N SER A 220 6.98 -7.36 15.83
CA SER A 220 8.32 -7.13 16.40
C SER A 220 8.93 -8.43 16.94
N GLU A 221 8.13 -9.30 17.55
CA GLU A 221 8.51 -10.65 17.98
C GLU A 221 8.99 -11.53 16.84
N LYS A 222 8.40 -11.38 15.66
CA LYS A 222 8.85 -12.05 14.44
C LYS A 222 10.17 -11.47 13.88
N GLY A 223 10.75 -10.47 14.53
CA GLY A 223 12.04 -9.88 14.13
C GLY A 223 11.95 -8.87 12.99
N PHE A 224 10.77 -8.28 12.76
CA PHE A 224 10.57 -7.28 11.71
C PHE A 224 10.46 -5.88 12.28
N ARG A 225 11.15 -4.92 11.63
CA ARG A 225 11.01 -3.47 11.86
C ARG A 225 10.17 -2.83 10.76
N ASP A 226 9.30 -1.89 11.11
CA ASP A 226 8.44 -1.15 10.20
C ASP A 226 8.98 0.27 10.03
N ARG A 227 9.43 0.59 8.81
CA ARG A 227 9.99 1.90 8.48
C ARG A 227 8.93 2.96 8.16
N ASP A 228 7.65 2.60 8.12
CA ASP A 228 6.53 3.54 7.95
C ASP A 228 5.34 3.18 8.87
N PRO A 229 5.51 3.30 10.20
CA PRO A 229 4.60 2.74 11.19
C PRO A 229 3.38 3.62 11.49
N ASN A 230 3.03 4.57 10.62
CA ASN A 230 1.92 5.48 10.87
C ASN A 230 0.59 4.72 11.10
N ILE A 231 0.07 4.76 12.33
CA ILE A 231 -1.13 4.02 12.73
C ILE A 231 -2.38 4.57 12.03
N GLN A 232 -2.47 5.90 11.88
CA GLN A 232 -3.64 6.57 11.32
C GLN A 232 -3.90 6.14 9.87
N THR A 233 -2.85 6.05 9.06
CA THR A 233 -2.99 5.79 7.61
C THR A 233 -2.74 4.34 7.24
N ASN A 234 -1.87 3.64 7.99
CA ASN A 234 -1.31 2.37 7.55
C ASN A 234 -1.75 1.18 8.41
N CYS A 235 -2.63 1.38 9.41
CA CYS A 235 -3.18 0.32 10.25
C CYS A 235 -4.71 0.31 10.19
N GLY A 236 -5.29 -0.86 10.43
CA GLY A 236 -6.73 -1.03 10.49
C GLY A 236 -7.15 -2.34 11.14
N PHE A 237 -8.43 -2.68 11.03
CA PHE A 237 -9.04 -3.86 11.63
C PHE A 237 -9.77 -4.72 10.62
N ILE A 238 -9.59 -6.03 10.73
CA ILE A 238 -10.45 -7.04 10.11
C ILE A 238 -11.19 -7.73 11.24
N GLY A 239 -12.51 -7.55 11.32
CA GLY A 239 -13.27 -7.98 12.49
C GLY A 239 -12.72 -7.32 13.75
N ASN A 240 -12.23 -8.10 14.72
CA ASN A 240 -11.63 -7.59 15.96
C ASN A 240 -10.10 -7.58 15.97
N ARG A 241 -9.46 -7.96 14.85
CA ARG A 241 -8.01 -8.06 14.77
C ARG A 241 -7.40 -6.86 14.08
N ALA A 242 -6.46 -6.19 14.75
CA ALA A 242 -5.66 -5.12 14.15
C ALA A 242 -4.64 -5.70 13.16
N ILE A 243 -4.48 -5.02 12.02
CA ILE A 243 -3.53 -5.37 10.97
C ILE A 243 -2.87 -4.13 10.37
N LYS A 244 -1.71 -4.34 9.74
CA LYS A 244 -1.02 -3.38 8.90
C LYS A 244 -1.58 -3.42 7.48
N ILE A 245 -2.11 -2.28 7.02
CA ILE A 245 -2.65 -2.11 5.67
C ILE A 245 -1.53 -1.89 4.64
N ASP A 246 -0.57 -0.99 4.93
CA ASP A 246 0.56 -0.73 4.03
C ASP A 246 1.78 -1.55 4.43
N VAL A 247 2.20 -2.46 3.55
CA VAL A 247 3.22 -3.49 3.82
C VAL A 247 4.50 -3.27 3.03
N GLY A 248 4.71 -2.11 2.41
CA GLY A 248 5.85 -1.85 1.53
C GLY A 248 7.16 -1.47 2.24
N ARG A 249 7.24 -1.56 3.58
CA ARG A 249 8.32 -0.97 4.39
C ARG A 249 8.82 -1.83 5.56
N PHE A 250 8.51 -3.13 5.56
CA PHE A 250 9.07 -4.08 6.51
C PHE A 250 10.49 -4.46 6.16
N VAL A 251 11.33 -4.58 7.19
CA VAL A 251 12.69 -5.09 7.08
C VAL A 251 12.94 -6.06 8.21
N LYS A 252 13.58 -7.20 7.90
CA LYS A 252 14.10 -8.09 8.92
C LYS A 252 15.22 -7.36 9.69
N CYS A 253 15.16 -7.44 11.01
CA CYS A 253 16.06 -6.70 11.87
C CYS A 253 16.31 -7.52 13.13
N GLU A 254 17.47 -8.16 13.20
CA GLU A 254 17.86 -9.06 14.31
C GLU A 254 17.85 -8.33 15.66
N GLU A 255 18.15 -7.04 15.68
CA GLU A 255 18.06 -6.18 16.89
C GLU A 255 16.64 -6.15 17.49
N MET A 256 15.59 -6.38 16.69
CA MET A 256 14.21 -6.46 17.19
C MET A 256 14.01 -7.66 18.13
N LYS A 257 14.95 -8.60 18.24
CA LYS A 257 14.92 -9.66 19.25
C LYS A 257 15.22 -9.15 20.66
N THR A 258 15.89 -8.01 20.76
CA THR A 258 16.27 -7.38 22.02
C THR A 258 15.06 -6.61 22.58
N LYS A 259 14.73 -6.84 23.86
CA LYS A 259 13.54 -6.23 24.49
C LYS A 259 13.59 -4.70 24.43
N GLU A 260 14.74 -4.13 24.74
CA GLU A 260 14.98 -2.69 24.76
C GLU A 260 14.67 -2.03 23.40
N VAL A 261 15.03 -2.70 22.30
CA VAL A 261 14.78 -2.22 20.94
C VAL A 261 13.29 -2.28 20.60
N ARG A 262 12.60 -3.36 21.01
CA ARG A 262 11.14 -3.49 20.82
C ARG A 262 10.37 -2.44 21.61
N ASP A 263 10.75 -2.22 22.86
CA ASP A 263 10.10 -1.26 23.76
C ASP A 263 10.26 0.18 23.22
N ALA A 264 11.46 0.51 22.72
CA ALA A 264 11.73 1.77 22.06
C ALA A 264 10.92 1.93 20.76
N ASP A 265 10.83 0.88 19.93
CA ASP A 265 10.03 0.89 18.71
C ASP A 265 8.54 1.09 19.02
N LEU A 266 7.99 0.33 19.98
CA LEU A 266 6.60 0.43 20.42
C LEU A 266 6.28 1.84 20.93
N SER A 267 7.12 2.39 21.80
CA SER A 267 6.92 3.73 22.36
C SER A 267 6.94 4.81 21.26
N ARG A 268 7.89 4.71 20.34
CA ARG A 268 8.01 5.63 19.19
C ARG A 268 6.80 5.57 18.26
N ILE A 269 6.32 4.36 17.95
CA ILE A 269 5.20 4.15 17.03
C ILE A 269 3.88 4.64 17.63
N THR A 270 3.69 4.42 18.92
CA THR A 270 2.43 4.68 19.60
C THR A 270 2.30 6.12 20.11
N ALA A 271 3.40 6.88 20.26
CA ALA A 271 3.34 8.27 20.74
C ALA A 271 2.37 9.20 19.96
N PRO A 272 2.32 9.22 18.61
CA PRO A 272 1.32 10.03 17.90
C PRO A 272 -0.13 9.57 18.15
N PHE A 273 -0.32 8.28 18.41
CA PHE A 273 -1.62 7.70 18.71
C PHE A 273 -2.08 8.05 20.13
N GLU A 274 -1.16 8.09 21.10
CA GLU A 274 -1.39 8.62 22.45
C GLU A 274 -1.90 10.05 22.42
N ASN A 275 -1.20 10.93 21.69
CA ASN A 275 -1.58 12.34 21.57
C ASN A 275 -2.99 12.48 20.99
N TRP A 276 -3.29 11.74 19.93
CA TRP A 276 -4.62 11.75 19.33
C TRP A 276 -5.72 11.26 20.29
N ILE A 277 -5.46 10.18 21.05
CA ILE A 277 -6.39 9.69 22.07
C ILE A 277 -6.64 10.75 23.15
N ALA A 278 -5.58 11.39 23.65
CA ALA A 278 -5.69 12.42 24.69
C ALA A 278 -6.50 13.64 24.22
N GLU A 279 -6.33 14.04 22.95
CA GLU A 279 -7.03 15.18 22.36
C GLU A 279 -8.49 14.86 22.00
N THR A 280 -8.74 13.69 21.40
CA THR A 280 -10.03 13.38 20.76
C THR A 280 -10.96 12.57 21.66
N HIS A 281 -10.40 11.63 22.44
CA HIS A 281 -11.14 10.69 23.29
C HIS A 281 -10.48 10.55 24.67
N PRO A 282 -10.39 11.63 25.48
CA PRO A 282 -9.62 11.64 26.72
C PRO A 282 -10.06 10.56 27.73
N ILE A 283 -11.31 10.12 27.68
CA ILE A 283 -11.83 9.01 28.50
C ILE A 283 -11.10 7.67 28.25
N LEU A 284 -10.49 7.49 27.09
CA LEU A 284 -9.73 6.28 26.75
C LEU A 284 -8.27 6.35 27.23
N LEU A 285 -7.76 7.53 27.59
CA LEU A 285 -6.35 7.74 27.93
C LEU A 285 -5.87 6.86 29.10
N PRO A 286 -6.61 6.68 30.21
CA PRO A 286 -6.16 5.79 31.28
C PRO A 286 -5.97 4.34 30.81
N SER A 287 -6.90 3.81 30.01
CA SER A 287 -6.80 2.45 29.48
C SER A 287 -5.69 2.31 28.45
N TYR A 288 -5.43 3.37 27.67
CA TYR A 288 -4.29 3.44 26.77
C TYR A 288 -2.97 3.35 27.53
N LEU A 289 -2.79 4.15 28.58
CA LEU A 289 -1.56 4.16 29.39
C LEU A 289 -1.34 2.82 30.09
N GLU A 290 -2.38 2.22 30.65
CA GLU A 290 -2.33 0.87 31.22
C GLU A 290 -1.89 -0.17 30.18
N THR A 291 -2.46 -0.13 28.98
CA THR A 291 -2.10 -1.03 27.87
C THR A 291 -0.64 -0.85 27.47
N LYS A 292 -0.17 0.40 27.39
CA LYS A 292 1.21 0.74 27.06
C LYS A 292 2.18 0.21 28.12
N GLU A 293 1.90 0.44 29.38
CA GLU A 293 2.71 -0.05 30.49
C GLU A 293 2.77 -1.59 30.50
N ALA A 294 1.62 -2.25 30.34
CA ALA A 294 1.55 -3.71 30.27
C ALA A 294 2.32 -4.29 29.07
N SER A 295 2.37 -3.57 27.95
CA SER A 295 3.11 -4.00 26.74
C SER A 295 4.62 -3.78 26.85
N LEU A 296 5.08 -2.99 27.81
CA LEU A 296 6.50 -2.69 28.06
C LEU A 296 7.09 -3.52 29.21
N LYS A 297 6.28 -4.31 29.91
CA LYS A 297 6.75 -5.27 30.94
C LYS A 297 7.19 -6.56 30.28
#